data_AF-A0A7W1MQK6-F1
#
_entry.id   AF-A0A7W1MQK6-F1
#
_cell.length_a   1.000
_cell.length_b   1.000
_cell.length_c   1.000
_cell.angle_alpha   90.00
_cell.angle_beta   90.00
_cell.angle_gamma   90.00
#
_symmetry.space_group_name_H-M   'P 1'
#
loop_
_entity.id
_entity.type
_entity.pdbx_description
1 polymer ?
#
loop_
_entity_poly.entity_id
_entity_poly.type
_entity_poly.pdbx_seq_one_letter_code
_entity_poly.pdbx_strand_id
1 'polypeptide(L)' 'MENVRPNLVRGMTWFHAMCTVRYDARHKVSGHLFAGRYKALLVDPESEGHFMALLNYIHLDPAGRNRAGWR' A
#
# COMPACT_ATOMS: atom_id res chain seq x y z
N MET A 1 17.76 16.82 -17.41
CA MET A 1 17.29 16.65 -16.02
C MET A 1 15.94 15.96 -16.06
N GLU A 2 15.87 14.71 -15.61
CA GLU A 2 14.60 14.00 -15.40
C GLU A 2 13.83 14.74 -14.29
N ASN A 3 12.71 15.38 -14.63
CA ASN A 3 11.83 15.98 -13.63
C ASN A 3 10.96 14.87 -13.02
N VAL A 4 11.44 14.24 -11.95
CA VAL A 4 10.67 13.28 -11.16
C VAL A 4 9.59 14.05 -10.40
N ARG A 5 8.46 14.33 -11.06
CA ARG A 5 7.30 14.92 -10.38
C ARG A 5 6.78 13.94 -9.34
N PRO A 6 6.32 14.41 -8.16
CA PRO A 6 5.71 13.54 -7.17
C PRO A 6 4.42 12.93 -7.72
N ASN A 7 4.52 11.73 -8.29
CA ASN A 7 3.43 11.04 -9.02
C ASN A 7 3.10 9.67 -8.43
N LEU A 8 3.82 9.26 -7.37
CA LEU A 8 3.70 7.93 -6.78
C LEU A 8 2.28 7.65 -6.26
N VAL A 9 1.66 8.64 -5.60
CA VAL A 9 0.27 8.55 -5.12
C VAL A 9 -0.70 8.28 -6.27
N ARG A 10 -0.51 8.97 -7.41
CA ARG A 10 -1.36 8.80 -8.60
C ARG A 10 -1.19 7.41 -9.21
N GLY A 11 0.05 6.93 -9.34
CA GLY A 11 0.32 5.56 -9.81
C GLY A 11 -0.28 4.50 -8.90
N MET A 12 -0.11 4.66 -7.58
CA MET A 12 -0.61 3.71 -6.60
C MET A 12 -2.14 3.69 -6.52
N THR A 13 -2.79 4.84 -6.71
CA THR A 13 -4.26 4.91 -6.78
C THR A 13 -4.80 4.08 -7.94
N TRP A 14 -4.22 4.22 -9.14
CA TRP A 14 -4.59 3.41 -10.30
C TRP A 14 -4.33 1.92 -10.06
N PHE A 15 -3.16 1.58 -9.52
CA PHE A 15 -2.78 0.20 -9.24
C PHE A 15 -3.74 -0.48 -8.25
N HIS A 16 -4.03 0.16 -7.11
CA HIS A 16 -4.97 -0.36 -6.11
C HIS A 16 -6.37 -0.59 -6.68
N ALA A 17 -6.87 0.36 -7.49
CA ALA A 17 -8.17 0.22 -8.15
C ALA A 17 -8.19 -1.00 -9.08
N MET A 18 -7.17 -1.16 -9.93
CA MET A 18 -7.09 -2.29 -10.86
C MET A 18 -6.98 -3.64 -10.16
N CYS A 19 -6.21 -3.72 -9.08
CA CYS A 19 -6.11 -4.94 -8.28
C CYS A 19 -7.44 -5.29 -7.60
N THR A 20 -8.15 -4.30 -7.04
CA THR A 20 -9.46 -4.50 -6.41
C THR A 20 -10.48 -5.03 -7.43
N VAL A 21 -10.62 -4.36 -8.58
CA VAL A 21 -11.57 -4.77 -9.64
C VAL A 21 -11.30 -6.20 -10.11
N ARG A 22 -10.02 -6.56 -10.33
CA ARG A 22 -9.66 -7.92 -10.77
C ARG A 22 -9.91 -8.97 -9.69
N TYR A 23 -9.61 -8.66 -8.44
CA TYR A 23 -9.85 -9.55 -7.31
C TYR A 23 -11.35 -9.82 -7.12
N ASP A 24 -12.15 -8.75 -7.08
CA ASP A 24 -13.60 -8.80 -6.92
C ASP A 24 -14.25 -9.62 -8.05
N ALA A 25 -13.86 -9.36 -9.31
CA ALA A 25 -14.34 -10.12 -10.46
C ALA A 25 -13.97 -11.62 -10.39
N ARG A 26 -12.74 -11.94 -9.97
CA ARG A 26 -12.26 -13.33 -9.86
C ARG A 26 -12.97 -14.08 -8.74
N HIS A 27 -13.21 -13.43 -7.61
CA HIS A 27 -13.74 -14.06 -6.40
C HIS A 27 -15.25 -13.86 -6.22
N LYS A 28 -15.92 -13.14 -7.13
CA LYS A 28 -17.36 -12.82 -7.08
C LYS A 28 -17.75 -12.14 -5.76
N VAL A 29 -16.87 -11.30 -5.26
CA VAL A 29 -17.09 -10.47 -4.08
C VAL A 29 -17.14 -9.00 -4.50
N SER A 30 -17.65 -8.14 -3.63
CA SER A 30 -17.55 -6.70 -3.79
C SER A 30 -16.97 -6.13 -2.50
N GLY A 31 -15.88 -5.39 -2.60
CA GLY A 31 -15.25 -4.81 -1.43
C GLY A 31 -14.12 -3.86 -1.74
N HIS A 32 -13.60 -3.24 -0.69
CA HIS A 32 -12.43 -2.37 -0.77
C HIS A 32 -11.20 -3.16 -0.37
N LEU A 33 -10.64 -3.94 -1.30
CA LEU A 33 -9.51 -4.86 -1.04
C LEU A 33 -8.38 -4.24 -0.21
N PHE A 34 -8.01 -2.99 -0.53
CA PHE A 34 -6.98 -2.25 0.20
C PHE A 34 -7.53 -1.26 1.21
N ALA A 35 -8.83 -0.95 1.22
CA ALA A 35 -9.48 -0.04 2.18
C ALA A 35 -8.71 1.28 2.45
N GLY A 36 -8.16 1.92 1.41
CA GLY A 36 -7.37 3.15 1.54
C GLY A 36 -5.96 2.98 2.14
N ARG A 37 -5.51 1.74 2.36
CA ARG A 37 -4.18 1.44 2.87
C ARG A 37 -3.14 1.69 1.80
N TYR A 38 -2.37 2.75 1.99
CA TYR A 38 -1.17 3.02 1.25
C TYR A 38 -0.23 3.84 2.12
N LYS A 39 1.05 3.46 2.17
CA LYS A 39 2.08 4.26 2.81
C LYS A 39 3.35 4.21 1.99
N ALA A 40 3.87 5.39 1.66
CA ALA A 40 5.20 5.57 1.09
C ALA A 40 6.14 5.99 2.21
N LEU A 41 7.24 5.27 2.37
CA LEU A 41 8.32 5.61 3.28
C LEU A 41 9.56 5.91 2.44
N LEU A 42 10.19 7.04 2.70
CA LEU A 42 11.51 7.31 2.16
C LEU A 42 12.52 6.47 2.93
N VAL A 43 13.33 5.69 2.21
CA VAL A 43 14.36 4.83 2.80
C VAL A 43 15.69 5.27 2.23
N ASP A 44 16.66 5.50 3.13
CA ASP A 44 18.04 5.76 2.75
C ASP A 44 18.76 4.41 2.53
N PRO A 45 19.24 4.10 1.32
CA PRO A 45 19.94 2.84 1.04
C PRO A 45 21.28 2.72 1.78
N GLU A 46 21.90 3.84 2.17
CA GLU A 46 23.18 3.85 2.87
C GLU A 46 23.04 3.63 4.39
N SER A 47 21.81 3.72 4.92
CA SER A 47 21.54 3.48 6.34
C SER A 47 21.75 2.00 6.68
N GLU A 48 22.66 1.71 7.61
CA GLU A 48 22.84 0.36 8.13
C GLU A 48 21.52 -0.16 8.74
N GLY A 49 21.15 -1.41 8.43
CA GLY A 49 19.95 -2.04 8.95
C GLY A 49 18.61 -1.58 8.36
N HIS A 50 18.58 -0.77 7.29
CA HIS A 50 17.34 -0.27 6.68
C HIS A 50 16.35 -1.38 6.27
N PHE A 51 16.84 -2.54 5.81
CA PHE A 51 16.00 -3.70 5.53
C PHE A 51 15.34 -4.29 6.78
N MET A 52 16.07 -4.41 7.90
CA MET A 52 15.53 -4.91 9.16
C MET A 52 14.48 -3.95 9.73
N ALA A 53 14.73 -2.65 9.65
CA ALA A 53 13.74 -1.63 10.02
C ALA A 53 12.46 -1.75 9.17
N LEU A 54 12.58 -1.95 7.85
CA LEU A 54 11.44 -2.15 6.96
C LEU A 54 10.69 -3.45 7.26
N LEU A 55 11.39 -4.56 7.51
CA LEU A 55 10.77 -5.82 7.90
C LEU A 55 9.99 -5.66 9.20
N ASN A 56 10.61 -5.08 10.23
CA ASN A 56 9.93 -4.77 11.49
C ASN A 56 8.71 -3.87 11.26
N TYR A 57 8.83 -2.84 10.42
CA TYR A 57 7.72 -1.97 10.08
C TYR A 57 6.54 -2.74 9.46
N ILE A 58 6.81 -3.63 8.51
CA ILE A 58 5.77 -4.46 7.86
C ILE A 58 5.15 -5.44 8.85
N HIS A 59 5.96 -6.07 9.71
CA HIS A 59 5.50 -7.07 10.67
C HIS A 59 4.69 -6.43 11.81
N LEU A 60 5.05 -5.19 12.19
CA LEU A 60 4.36 -4.39 13.20
C LEU A 60 3.21 -3.55 12.63
N ASP A 61 2.93 -3.62 11.33
CA ASP A 61 1.69 -3.10 10.76
C ASP A 61 0.64 -4.22 10.81
N PRO A 62 -0.11 -4.40 11.92
CA PRO A 62 -1.17 -5.38 11.93
C PRO A 62 -2.14 -5.00 10.81
N ALA A 63 -2.25 -5.87 9.82
CA ALA A 63 -3.20 -5.76 8.72
C ALA A 63 -4.66 -5.50 9.19
N GLY A 64 -4.94 -5.61 10.49
CA GLY A 64 -6.21 -5.33 11.16
C GLY A 64 -6.36 -4.00 11.93
N ARG A 65 -5.49 -2.98 11.83
CA ARG A 65 -5.72 -1.70 12.56
C ARG A 65 -6.88 -0.83 12.04
N ASN A 66 -7.66 -1.29 11.07
CA ASN A 66 -8.92 -0.65 10.70
C ASN A 66 -10.01 -1.68 10.35
N ARG A 67 -10.66 -2.24 11.37
CA ARG A 67 -12.02 -2.82 11.26
C ARG A 67 -13.08 -1.89 11.89
N ALA A 68 -12.82 -0.58 11.94
CA ALA A 68 -13.82 0.37 12.41
C ALA A 68 -14.64 0.86 11.20
N GLY A 69 -15.82 0.26 11.05
CA GLY A 69 -16.92 0.84 10.27
C GLY A 69 -17.09 0.28 8.88
N TRP A 70 -17.78 -0.86 8.76
CA TRP A 70 -18.67 -1.12 7.63
C TRP A 70 -19.94 -1.80 8.19
N ARG A 71 -20.99 -0.99 8.29
CA ARG A 71 -22.39 -1.37 8.15
C ARG A 71 -22.84 -0.79 6.83
#